data_AF-A0A0N0UYL6-F1
#
_entry.id   AF-A0A0N0UYL6-F1
#
_cell.length_a   1.000
_cell.length_b   1.000
_cell.length_c   1.000
_cell.angle_alpha   90.00
_cell.angle_beta   90.00
_cell.angle_gamma   90.00
#
_symmetry.space_group_name_H-M   'P 1'
#
loop_
_entity.id
_entity.type
_entity.pdbx_description
1 polymer ?
#
loop_
_entity_poly.entity_id
_entity_poly.type
_entity_poly.pdbx_seq_one_letter_code
_entity_poly.pdbx_strand_id
1 'polypeptide(L)'
;MKKILVFGNGNISFQDFLKYYIEPIESFLLTESEVGFVVCDFRGLDTLMMEYLKTYSKNVWVYHIGEKPRYKPDVFRTFVNEWNFVGGFKSDAERDQKAIEDCTHFLAKDFNSDETRVSGTSKNISKCYSLNKIPIF
;
A
#
# COMPACT_ATOMS: atom_id res chain seq x y z
N MET A 1 8.61 2.71 15.26
CA MET A 1 7.52 2.68 14.26
C MET A 1 7.77 1.59 13.24
N LYS A 2 6.78 0.73 12.98
CA LYS A 2 6.75 -0.23 11.88
C LYS A 2 6.12 0.42 10.64
N LYS A 3 6.57 0.06 9.44
CA LYS A 3 6.01 0.56 8.17
C LYS A 3 5.44 -0.60 7.36
N ILE A 4 4.13 -0.61 7.14
CA ILE A 4 3.43 -1.61 6.33
C ILE A 4 3.32 -1.10 4.89
N LEU A 5 3.89 -1.81 3.92
CA LEU A 5 3.59 -1.60 2.50
C LEU A 5 2.29 -2.33 2.13
N VAL A 6 1.29 -1.59 1.68
CA VAL A 6 0.03 -2.15 1.17
C VAL A 6 0.02 -2.05 -0.35
N PHE A 7 -0.16 -3.18 -1.05
CA PHE A 7 -0.18 -3.26 -2.52
C PHE A 7 -0.95 -4.48 -3.02
N GLY A 8 -1.43 -4.45 -4.26
CA GLY A 8 -2.35 -5.49 -4.76
C GLY A 8 -3.06 -5.15 -6.07
N ASN A 9 -4.18 -5.83 -6.34
CA ASN A 9 -4.86 -5.75 -7.61
C ASN A 9 -5.72 -4.46 -7.74
N GLY A 10 -5.51 -3.72 -8.83
CA GLY A 10 -6.27 -2.50 -9.17
C GLY A 10 -7.72 -2.71 -9.65
N ASN A 11 -8.24 -3.94 -9.58
CA ASN A 11 -9.63 -4.31 -9.87
C ASN A 11 -10.23 -5.18 -8.74
N ILE A 12 -9.89 -4.85 -7.49
CA ILE A 12 -10.43 -5.49 -6.28
C ILE A 12 -11.87 -5.03 -6.01
N SER A 13 -12.73 -5.91 -5.45
CA SER A 13 -14.05 -5.50 -4.95
C SER A 13 -13.94 -4.80 -3.59
N PHE A 14 -14.97 -4.05 -3.19
CA PHE A 14 -14.97 -3.43 -1.85
C PHE A 14 -15.06 -4.48 -0.73
N GLN A 15 -15.75 -5.59 -0.97
CA GLN A 15 -15.86 -6.72 -0.05
C GLN A 15 -14.51 -7.41 0.15
N ASP A 16 -13.76 -7.64 -0.94
CA ASP A 16 -12.41 -8.20 -0.88
C ASP A 16 -11.41 -7.22 -0.24
N PHE A 17 -11.59 -5.91 -0.45
CA PHE A 17 -10.80 -4.88 0.22
C PHE A 17 -10.97 -4.93 1.75
N LEU A 18 -12.20 -4.95 2.26
CA LEU A 18 -12.46 -5.10 3.69
C LEU A 18 -11.82 -6.39 4.23
N LYS A 19 -12.12 -7.52 3.59
CA LYS A 19 -11.70 -8.85 4.06
C LYS A 19 -10.20 -9.09 4.04
N TYR A 20 -9.50 -8.75 2.96
CA TYR A 20 -8.08 -9.11 2.80
C TYR A 20 -7.10 -7.97 3.14
N TYR A 21 -7.60 -6.77 3.47
CA TYR A 21 -6.75 -5.63 3.81
C TYR A 21 -7.15 -4.93 5.09
N ILE A 22 -8.44 -4.72 5.39
CA ILE A 22 -8.86 -4.07 6.64
C ILE A 22 -8.81 -5.05 7.83
N GLU A 23 -9.41 -6.25 7.71
CA GLU A 23 -9.39 -7.24 8.80
C GLU A 23 -7.96 -7.58 9.32
N PRO A 24 -6.92 -7.76 8.47
CA PRO A 24 -5.56 -8.00 8.93
C PRO A 24 -4.87 -6.75 9.50
N ILE A 25 -5.12 -5.55 8.94
CA ILE A 25 -4.59 -4.29 9.47
C ILE A 25 -5.14 -4.02 10.86
N GLU A 26 -6.45 -4.12 11.06
CA GLU A 26 -7.08 -3.89 12.35
C GLU A 26 -6.61 -4.93 13.38
N SER A 27 -6.48 -6.20 13.00
CA SER A 27 -5.90 -7.25 13.85
C SER A 27 -4.46 -6.96 14.27
N PHE A 28 -3.60 -6.51 13.34
CA PHE A 28 -2.20 -6.15 13.62
C PHE A 28 -2.08 -4.94 14.55
N LEU A 29 -2.98 -3.97 14.42
CA LEU A 29 -3.01 -2.75 15.24
C LEU A 29 -3.44 -3.00 16.70
N LEU A 30 -4.09 -4.14 17.01
CA LEU A 30 -4.38 -4.53 18.39
C LEU A 30 -3.11 -4.80 19.21
N THR A 31 -1.98 -5.12 18.56
CA THR A 31 -0.70 -5.44 19.22
C THR A 31 0.40 -4.42 18.99
N GLU A 32 0.18 -3.39 18.15
CA GLU A 32 1.25 -2.53 17.62
C GLU A 32 0.93 -1.03 17.76
N SER A 33 1.61 -0.37 18.70
CA SER A 33 1.34 1.03 19.07
C SER A 33 1.95 2.09 18.15
N GLU A 34 2.94 1.75 17.32
CA GLU A 34 3.56 2.67 16.36
C GLU A 34 3.57 2.11 14.94
N VAL A 35 2.49 2.31 14.20
CA VAL A 35 2.37 1.91 12.80
C VAL A 35 2.30 3.12 11.87
N GLY A 36 2.96 2.98 10.72
CA GLY A 36 2.81 3.83 9.55
C GLY A 36 2.60 3.01 8.28
N PHE A 37 2.05 3.63 7.25
CA PHE A 37 1.63 2.97 6.02
C PHE A 37 2.39 3.51 4.81
N VAL A 38 2.80 2.61 3.93
CA VAL A 38 3.36 2.92 2.62
C VAL A 38 2.36 2.42 1.58
N VAL A 39 1.96 3.29 0.68
CA VAL A 39 0.99 3.00 -0.40
C VAL A 39 1.52 3.55 -1.72
N CYS A 40 1.10 2.93 -2.82
CA CYS A 40 1.31 3.47 -4.16
C CYS A 40 0.13 4.40 -4.58
N ASP A 41 0.08 4.82 -5.84
CA ASP A 41 -0.89 5.81 -6.34
C ASP A 41 -1.85 5.30 -7.42
N PHE A 42 -2.00 3.99 -7.57
CA PHE A 42 -2.78 3.39 -8.64
C PHE A 42 -4.30 3.38 -8.35
N ARG A 43 -5.07 2.83 -9.30
CA ARG A 43 -6.50 2.57 -9.14
C ARG A 43 -6.76 1.34 -8.26
N GLY A 44 -7.97 1.23 -7.71
CA GLY A 44 -8.41 0.05 -6.96
C GLY A 44 -7.86 0.07 -5.52
N LEU A 45 -7.08 -0.94 -5.14
CA LEU A 45 -6.59 -1.07 -3.75
C LEU A 45 -5.93 0.21 -3.23
N ASP A 46 -4.95 0.77 -3.95
CA ASP A 46 -4.21 1.97 -3.51
C ASP A 46 -5.19 3.12 -3.22
N THR A 47 -6.17 3.33 -4.10
CA THR A 47 -7.24 4.33 -3.94
C THR A 47 -8.09 4.05 -2.69
N LEU A 48 -8.54 2.81 -2.49
CA LEU A 48 -9.39 2.41 -1.35
C LEU A 48 -8.62 2.50 -0.02
N MET A 49 -7.35 2.10 -0.01
CA MET A 49 -6.49 2.19 1.17
C MET A 49 -6.20 3.66 1.52
N MET A 50 -5.99 4.53 0.52
CA MET A 50 -5.91 5.97 0.76
C MET A 50 -7.24 6.57 1.27
N GLU A 51 -8.39 6.14 0.77
CA GLU A 51 -9.70 6.59 1.29
C GLU A 51 -10.01 6.10 2.71
N TYR A 52 -9.53 4.91 3.11
CA TYR A 52 -9.57 4.44 4.50
C TYR A 52 -8.61 5.23 5.40
N LEU A 53 -7.34 5.37 4.97
CA LEU A 53 -6.29 5.98 5.79
C LEU A 53 -6.50 7.47 6.04
N LYS A 54 -7.19 8.21 5.16
CA LYS A 54 -7.28 9.69 5.23
C LYS A 54 -7.86 10.21 6.55
N THR A 55 -8.77 9.48 7.18
CA THR A 55 -9.35 9.79 8.50
C THR A 55 -8.79 8.91 9.62
N TYR A 56 -7.87 8.00 9.31
CA TYR A 56 -7.32 7.03 10.26
C TYR A 56 -5.90 7.36 10.73
N SER A 57 -5.00 7.74 9.82
CA SER A 57 -3.59 7.96 10.15
C SER A 57 -2.95 9.11 9.36
N LYS A 58 -2.08 9.85 10.06
CA LYS A 58 -1.14 10.81 9.47
C LYS A 58 0.18 10.19 9.03
N ASN A 59 0.54 9.01 9.55
CA ASN A 59 1.81 8.34 9.30
C ASN A 59 1.78 7.59 7.96
N VAL A 60 1.58 8.31 6.86
CA VAL A 60 1.40 7.74 5.52
C VAL A 60 2.44 8.29 4.55
N TRP A 61 3.00 7.39 3.73
CA TRP A 61 3.89 7.69 2.62
C TRP A 61 3.24 7.21 1.31
N VAL A 62 2.94 8.15 0.40
CA VAL A 62 2.30 7.88 -0.90
C VAL A 62 3.36 7.95 -2.00
N TYR A 63 3.73 6.81 -2.54
CA TYR A 63 4.78 6.66 -3.55
C TYR A 63 4.21 6.77 -4.97
N HIS A 64 4.63 7.77 -5.76
CA HIS A 64 4.02 8.06 -7.07
C HIS A 64 5.01 8.36 -8.19
N ILE A 65 4.58 8.08 -9.43
CA ILE A 65 5.34 8.38 -10.64
C ILE A 65 5.23 9.87 -11.00
N GLY A 66 6.31 10.44 -11.53
CA GLY A 66 6.36 11.84 -11.94
C GLY A 66 6.15 12.83 -10.79
N GLU A 67 5.91 14.10 -11.13
CA GLU A 67 5.88 15.21 -10.17
C GLU A 67 4.62 15.27 -9.30
N LYS A 68 3.54 14.57 -9.68
CA LYS A 68 2.23 14.62 -9.01
C LYS A 68 1.61 13.22 -8.99
N PRO A 69 0.94 12.81 -7.90
CA PRO A 69 0.28 11.52 -7.84
C PRO A 69 -0.93 11.49 -8.78
N ARG A 70 -1.20 10.32 -9.36
CA ARG A 70 -2.40 10.05 -10.18
C ARG A 70 -3.70 10.25 -9.39
N TYR A 71 -3.64 10.08 -8.06
CA TYR A 71 -4.74 10.26 -7.14
C TYR A 71 -4.28 10.87 -5.81
N LYS A 72 -5.09 11.75 -5.23
CA LYS A 72 -4.93 12.29 -3.87
C LYS A 72 -6.32 12.39 -3.22
N PRO A 73 -6.54 11.86 -2.00
CA PRO A 73 -7.81 12.04 -1.29
C PRO A 73 -8.09 13.49 -0.94
N ASP A 74 -9.34 13.78 -0.58
CA ASP A 74 -9.71 15.11 -0.10
C ASP A 74 -9.02 15.48 1.23
N VAL A 75 -8.82 16.78 1.43
CA VAL A 75 -8.07 17.37 2.55
C VAL A 75 -8.95 17.96 3.66
N PHE A 76 -10.27 18.02 3.49
CA PHE A 76 -11.17 18.63 4.48
C PHE A 76 -11.46 17.65 5.63
N ARG A 77 -10.95 17.99 6.83
CA ARG A 77 -11.06 17.16 8.04
C ARG A 77 -10.39 15.77 7.90
N THR A 78 -9.32 15.70 7.13
CA THR A 78 -8.48 14.50 6.96
C THR A 78 -7.01 14.80 7.32
N PHE A 79 -6.23 13.76 7.55
CA PHE A 79 -4.78 13.85 7.82
C PHE A 79 -3.93 14.04 6.56
N VAL A 80 -4.54 14.21 5.38
CA VAL A 80 -3.87 14.14 4.06
C VAL A 80 -2.88 15.29 3.81
N ASN A 81 -2.95 16.36 4.60
CA ASN A 81 -1.95 17.44 4.60
C ASN A 81 -0.70 17.13 5.45
N GLU A 82 -0.75 16.11 6.32
CA GLU A 82 0.39 15.59 7.08
C GLU A 82 1.10 14.43 6.37
N TRP A 83 0.56 13.97 5.23
CA TRP A 83 1.07 12.83 4.47
C TRP A 83 2.31 13.16 3.62
N ASN A 84 3.19 12.17 3.49
CA ASN A 84 4.45 12.27 2.77
C ASN A 84 4.25 11.78 1.32
N PHE A 85 4.03 12.69 0.38
CA PHE A 85 3.98 12.37 -1.04
C PHE A 85 5.41 12.25 -1.60
N VAL A 86 5.82 11.05 -1.99
CA VAL A 86 7.16 10.73 -2.49
C VAL A 86 7.07 10.49 -4.00
N GLY A 87 7.46 11.50 -4.77
CA GLY A 87 7.35 11.54 -6.22
C GLY A 87 8.67 11.41 -6.97
N GLY A 88 8.61 11.61 -8.29
CA GLY A 88 9.76 11.74 -9.18
C GLY A 88 10.21 10.46 -9.87
N PHE A 89 9.68 9.30 -9.49
CA PHE A 89 9.99 8.02 -10.13
C PHE A 89 9.53 7.99 -11.60
N LYS A 90 10.28 7.31 -12.46
CA LYS A 90 10.07 7.25 -13.92
C LYS A 90 9.32 6.01 -14.38
N SER A 91 9.19 5.00 -13.51
CA SER A 91 8.49 3.74 -13.80
C SER A 91 7.86 3.14 -12.55
N ASP A 92 6.84 2.29 -12.73
CA ASP A 92 6.22 1.58 -11.60
C ASP A 92 7.23 0.65 -10.91
N ALA A 93 8.17 0.03 -11.65
CA ALA A 93 9.21 -0.82 -11.06
C ALA A 93 10.20 -0.06 -10.15
N GLU A 94 10.58 1.16 -10.52
CA GLU A 94 11.44 2.03 -9.70
C GLU A 94 10.72 2.49 -8.42
N ARG A 95 9.47 2.92 -8.58
CA ARG A 95 8.57 3.35 -7.49
C ARG A 95 8.31 2.21 -6.50
N ASP A 96 7.96 1.03 -7.01
CA ASP A 96 7.64 -0.14 -6.21
C ASP A 96 8.89 -0.67 -5.48
N GLN A 97 10.04 -0.72 -6.15
CA GLN A 97 11.32 -1.09 -5.53
C GLN A 97 11.63 -0.19 -4.33
N LYS A 98 11.46 1.13 -4.47
CA LYS A 98 11.70 2.07 -3.36
C LYS A 98 10.66 1.95 -2.24
N ALA A 99 9.40 1.72 -2.57
CA ALA A 99 8.34 1.50 -1.58
C ALA A 99 8.56 0.21 -0.76
N ILE A 100 9.12 -0.84 -1.38
CA ILE A 100 9.54 -2.08 -0.71
C ILE A 100 10.80 -1.86 0.15
N GLU A 101 11.78 -1.08 -0.32
CA GLU A 101 12.96 -0.73 0.49
C GLU A 101 12.58 -0.06 1.81
N ASP A 102 11.67 0.92 1.75
CA ASP A 102 11.28 1.78 2.88
C ASP A 102 10.31 1.13 3.89
N CYS A 103 9.71 -0.02 3.58
CA CYS A 103 8.84 -0.74 4.51
C CYS A 103 9.61 -1.67 5.45
N THR A 104 8.98 -2.12 6.53
CA THR A 104 9.45 -3.27 7.34
C THR A 104 8.50 -4.45 7.27
N HIS A 105 7.21 -4.17 7.05
CA HIS A 105 6.14 -5.15 6.94
C HIS A 105 5.41 -4.98 5.60
N PHE A 106 4.64 -5.96 5.16
CA PHE A 106 3.81 -5.84 3.97
C PHE A 106 2.46 -6.58 4.08
N LEU A 107 1.47 -6.07 3.37
CA LEU A 107 0.16 -6.69 3.18
C LEU A 107 -0.23 -6.64 1.71
N ALA A 108 -0.34 -7.82 1.10
CA ALA A 108 -0.72 -7.96 -0.28
C ALA A 108 -1.45 -9.28 -0.52
N LYS A 109 -2.55 -9.20 -1.29
CA LYS A 109 -3.29 -10.36 -1.79
C LYS A 109 -3.25 -10.33 -3.31
N ASP A 110 -2.53 -11.27 -3.91
CA ASP A 110 -2.57 -11.46 -5.35
C ASP A 110 -3.90 -12.11 -5.76
N PHE A 111 -4.43 -11.63 -6.88
CA PHE A 111 -5.65 -12.12 -7.51
C PHE A 111 -5.40 -12.20 -9.00
N ASN A 112 -5.43 -13.42 -9.54
CA ASN A 112 -5.13 -13.70 -10.93
C ASN A 112 -6.27 -14.55 -11.51
N SER A 113 -6.72 -14.19 -12.70
CA SER A 113 -7.66 -15.00 -13.49
C SER A 113 -6.96 -16.08 -14.33
N ASP A 114 -5.64 -16.17 -14.20
CA ASP A 114 -4.73 -17.05 -14.93
C ASP A 114 -3.60 -17.43 -13.97
N GLU A 115 -3.51 -18.72 -13.64
CA GLU A 115 -2.52 -19.27 -12.70
C GLU A 115 -1.08 -19.25 -13.26
N THR A 116 -0.92 -19.14 -14.59
CA THR A 116 0.39 -19.12 -15.27
C THR A 116 0.99 -17.72 -15.36
N ARG A 117 0.17 -16.68 -15.19
CA ARG A 117 0.56 -15.28 -15.36
C ARG A 117 1.27 -14.73 -14.13
N VAL A 118 2.55 -14.35 -14.25
CA VAL A 118 3.26 -13.67 -13.15
C VAL A 118 2.83 -12.20 -13.03
N SER A 119 1.93 -11.90 -12.08
CA SER A 119 1.38 -10.56 -11.84
C SER A 119 2.41 -9.58 -11.24
N GLY A 120 2.10 -8.28 -11.24
CA GLY A 120 2.91 -7.28 -10.52
C GLY A 120 2.94 -7.53 -9.02
N THR A 121 1.78 -7.82 -8.42
CA THR A 121 1.64 -8.21 -7.01
C THR A 121 2.51 -9.42 -6.67
N SER A 122 2.49 -10.47 -7.50
CA SER A 122 3.31 -11.69 -7.31
C SER A 122 4.82 -11.38 -7.29
N LYS A 123 5.29 -10.50 -8.19
CA LYS A 123 6.69 -10.04 -8.22
C LYS A 123 7.04 -9.25 -6.97
N ASN A 124 6.17 -8.33 -6.55
CA ASN A 124 6.41 -7.49 -5.39
C ASN A 124 6.36 -8.28 -4.07
N ILE A 125 5.46 -9.27 -3.93
CA ILE A 125 5.47 -10.24 -2.81
C ILE A 125 6.79 -11.02 -2.80
N SER A 126 7.21 -11.56 -3.94
CA SER A 126 8.48 -12.29 -4.06
C SER A 126 9.68 -11.41 -3.68
N LYS A 127 9.65 -10.13 -4.06
CA LYS A 127 10.67 -9.15 -3.72
C LYS A 127 10.67 -8.81 -2.22
N CYS A 128 9.51 -8.64 -1.60
CA CYS A 128 9.37 -8.47 -0.14
C CYS A 128 10.03 -9.62 0.63
N TYR A 129 9.75 -10.87 0.25
CA TYR A 129 10.41 -12.03 0.86
C TYR A 129 11.93 -12.04 0.62
N SER A 130 12.40 -11.73 -0.58
CA SER A 130 13.85 -11.64 -0.87
C SER A 130 14.60 -10.56 -0.08
N LEU A 131 13.88 -9.60 0.51
CA LEU A 131 14.39 -8.52 1.34
C LEU A 131 13.99 -8.67 2.82
N ASN A 132 13.58 -9.88 3.23
CA ASN A 132 13.19 -10.24 4.61
C ASN A 132 12.11 -9.33 5.21
N LYS A 133 11.19 -8.81 4.40
CA LYS A 133 10.04 -8.02 4.86
C LYS A 133 8.99 -8.95 5.49
N ILE A 134 8.33 -8.47 6.56
CA ILE A 134 7.46 -9.31 7.39
C ILE A 134 6.00 -9.23 6.89
N PRO A 135 5.34 -10.34 6.54
CA PRO A 135 3.92 -10.33 6.19
C PRO A 135 3.02 -10.10 7.42
N ILE A 136 1.82 -9.55 7.22
CA ILE A 136 0.82 -9.31 8.27
C ILE A 136 -0.58 -9.86 7.91
N PHE A 137 -0.63 -11.04 7.31
CA PHE A 137 -1.85 -11.75 6.88
C PHE A 137 -1.98 -13.13 7.54
#